data_AF-A0A381XEB0-F1
#
_entry.id   AF-A0A381XEB0-F1
#
_cell.length_a   1.000
_cell.length_b   1.000
_cell.length_c   1.000
_cell.angle_alpha   90.00
_cell.angle_beta   90.00
_cell.angle_gamma   90.00
#
_symmetry.space_group_name_H-M   'P 1'
#
loop_
_entity.id
_entity.type
_entity.pdbx_description
1 polymer ?
#
loop_
_entity_poly.entity_id
_entity_poly.type
_entity_poly.pdbx_seq_one_letter_code
_entity_poly.pdbx_strand_id
1 'polypeptide(L)'
;MTDEKKRNIRFAHLFSTNEEIAQAMIEELKMNVQIKTVPSLKKGATSTFDEAYDLLQLSKIEGFNHLILVTDAFHTRRAYHAFQTVFEGTEIRLEMSAAQNEIFTESNWWTSDQGISAYVLESIKYPVYLLSSRNATFIRND
;
A
#
# COMPACT_ATOMS: atom_id res chain seq x y z
N MET A 1 -3.90 5.72 -4.34
CA MET A 1 -3.03 4.55 -4.60
C MET A 1 -1.91 4.98 -5.53
N THR A 2 -0.73 4.37 -5.43
CA THR A 2 0.45 4.73 -6.26
C THR A 2 0.48 3.91 -7.54
N ASP A 3 1.01 4.49 -8.62
CA ASP A 3 1.24 3.80 -9.89
C ASP A 3 1.96 2.46 -9.67
N GLU A 4 1.36 1.38 -10.17
CA GLU A 4 1.90 0.03 -10.02
C GLU A 4 2.97 -0.30 -11.06
N LYS A 5 3.92 -1.17 -10.70
CA LYS A 5 4.91 -1.68 -11.66
C LYS A 5 4.23 -2.53 -12.72
N LYS A 6 4.40 -2.18 -14.00
CA LYS A 6 3.80 -2.89 -15.13
C LYS A 6 4.24 -4.36 -15.19
N ARG A 7 3.28 -5.28 -15.34
CA ARG A 7 3.49 -6.72 -15.57
C ARG A 7 4.07 -7.00 -16.97
N ASN A 8 4.65 -8.19 -17.15
CA ASN A 8 5.31 -8.58 -18.40
C ASN A 8 4.35 -8.46 -19.62
N ILE A 9 4.84 -7.85 -20.69
CA ILE A 9 4.06 -7.06 -21.66
C ILE A 9 3.06 -7.89 -22.47
N ARG A 10 3.35 -9.19 -22.67
CA ARG A 10 2.56 -10.05 -23.57
C ARG A 10 1.14 -10.33 -23.06
N PHE A 11 0.96 -10.47 -21.75
CA PHE A 11 -0.31 -10.90 -21.14
C PHE A 11 -0.88 -9.90 -20.14
N ALA A 12 -0.26 -8.74 -19.97
CA ALA A 12 -0.70 -7.73 -19.00
C ALA A 12 -2.16 -7.29 -19.25
N HIS A 13 -2.60 -7.25 -20.51
CA HIS A 13 -3.97 -6.89 -20.90
C HIS A 13 -5.05 -7.89 -20.46
N LEU A 14 -4.68 -9.09 -19.98
CA LEU A 14 -5.63 -10.10 -19.50
C LEU A 14 -6.02 -9.92 -18.04
N PHE A 15 -5.36 -9.03 -17.31
CA PHE A 15 -5.59 -8.81 -15.89
C PHE A 15 -5.92 -7.35 -15.65
N SER A 16 -6.93 -7.09 -14.82
CA SER A 16 -7.28 -5.73 -14.42
C SER A 16 -6.16 -5.11 -13.58
N THR A 17 -5.88 -3.84 -13.82
CA THR A 17 -5.02 -3.02 -12.96
C THR A 17 -5.73 -2.71 -11.65
N ASN A 18 -4.97 -2.34 -10.62
CA ASN A 18 -5.60 -1.92 -9.36
C ASN A 18 -6.50 -0.68 -9.55
N GLU A 19 -6.19 0.21 -10.49
CA GLU A 19 -7.01 1.41 -10.78
C GLU A 19 -8.35 1.03 -11.41
N GLU A 20 -8.34 0.09 -12.37
CA GLU A 20 -9.55 -0.46 -12.98
C GLU A 20 -10.44 -1.16 -11.94
N ILE A 21 -9.83 -1.92 -11.01
CA ILE A 21 -10.56 -2.57 -9.90
C ILE A 21 -11.19 -1.51 -8.98
N ALA A 22 -10.44 -0.47 -8.61
CA ALA A 22 -10.94 0.60 -7.75
C ALA A 22 -12.11 1.35 -8.39
N GLN A 23 -12.01 1.65 -9.69
CA GLN A 23 -13.08 2.28 -10.46
C GLN A 23 -14.34 1.40 -10.50
N ALA A 24 -14.18 0.10 -10.78
CA ALA A 24 -15.30 -0.85 -10.79
C ALA A 24 -15.99 -0.95 -9.41
N MET A 25 -15.22 -0.94 -8.31
CA MET A 25 -15.77 -0.92 -6.96
C MET A 25 -16.57 0.37 -6.67
N ILE A 26 -16.06 1.54 -7.07
CA ILE A 26 -16.75 2.82 -6.87
C ILE A 26 -18.08 2.85 -7.63
N GLU A 27 -18.09 2.32 -8.86
CA GLU A 27 -19.30 2.20 -9.68
C GLU A 27 -20.33 1.26 -9.05
N GLU A 28 -19.90 0.06 -8.63
CA GLU A 28 -20.78 -0.92 -7.98
C GLU A 28 -21.38 -0.37 -6.67
N LEU A 29 -20.56 0.30 -5.87
CA LEU A 29 -20.98 0.93 -4.62
C LEU A 29 -21.79 2.23 -4.84
N LYS A 30 -21.95 2.68 -6.09
CA LYS A 30 -22.64 3.92 -6.47
C LYS A 30 -22.11 5.15 -5.72
N MET A 31 -20.80 5.16 -5.49
CA MET A 31 -20.14 6.27 -4.81
C MET A 31 -19.68 7.32 -5.82
N ASN A 32 -19.69 8.58 -5.40
CA ASN A 32 -19.10 9.66 -6.19
C ASN A 32 -17.79 10.11 -5.52
N VAL A 33 -16.69 9.44 -5.88
CA VAL A 33 -15.36 9.70 -5.34
C VAL A 33 -14.41 10.01 -6.49
N GLN A 34 -13.63 11.08 -6.35
CA GLN A 34 -12.57 11.38 -7.29
C GLN A 34 -11.38 10.46 -7.02
N ILE A 35 -11.01 9.65 -8.01
CA ILE A 35 -9.78 8.86 -7.97
C ILE A 35 -8.62 9.73 -8.46
N LYS A 36 -7.55 9.78 -7.68
CA LYS A 36 -6.26 10.33 -8.09
C LYS A 36 -5.17 9.30 -7.82
N THR A 37 -4.47 8.91 -8.88
CA THR A 37 -3.32 8.02 -8.78
C THR A 37 -2.07 8.83 -8.44
N VAL A 38 -1.28 8.33 -7.50
CA VAL A 38 -0.01 8.96 -7.10
C VAL A 38 1.04 8.54 -8.13
N PRO A 39 1.66 9.48 -8.86
CA PRO A 39 2.65 9.14 -9.87
C PRO A 39 3.89 8.54 -9.20
N SER A 40 4.40 7.44 -9.75
CA SER A 40 5.59 6.83 -9.18
C SER A 40 6.86 7.59 -9.54
N LEU A 41 7.78 7.74 -8.57
CA LEU A 41 9.12 8.30 -8.81
C LEU A 41 10.02 7.33 -9.58
N LYS A 42 9.61 6.06 -9.64
CA LYS A 42 10.28 4.98 -10.36
C LYS A 42 9.34 4.46 -11.47
N LYS A 43 9.62 3.26 -11.99
CA LYS A 43 8.77 2.58 -12.97
C LYS A 43 7.62 1.80 -12.28
N GLY A 44 6.95 2.46 -11.34
CA GLY A 44 5.91 1.90 -10.48
C GLY A 44 6.42 1.44 -9.12
N ALA A 45 5.54 1.52 -8.12
CA ALA A 45 5.82 1.10 -6.76
C ALA A 45 5.92 -0.43 -6.67
N THR A 46 6.91 -0.90 -5.92
CA THR A 46 7.10 -2.34 -5.65
C THR A 46 7.14 -2.66 -4.18
N SER A 47 7.13 -1.65 -3.31
CA SER A 47 7.25 -1.80 -1.87
C SER A 47 6.49 -0.67 -1.19
N THR A 48 6.10 -0.88 0.06
CA THR A 48 5.41 0.15 0.85
C THR A 48 6.30 1.37 1.11
N PHE A 49 7.63 1.20 1.07
CA PHE A 49 8.55 2.33 1.06
C PHE A 49 8.48 3.15 -0.23
N ASP A 50 8.40 2.51 -1.41
CA ASP A 50 8.25 3.25 -2.67
C ASP A 50 6.96 4.07 -2.66
N GLU A 51 5.85 3.49 -2.19
CA GLU A 51 4.57 4.20 -2.03
C GLU A 51 4.70 5.41 -1.10
N ALA A 52 5.42 5.28 0.02
CA ALA A 52 5.65 6.36 0.96
C ALA A 52 6.49 7.50 0.36
N TYR A 53 7.54 7.19 -0.41
CA TYR A 53 8.35 8.21 -1.10
C TYR A 53 7.54 8.94 -2.17
N ASP A 54 6.78 8.19 -2.98
CA ASP A 54 5.95 8.73 -4.06
C ASP A 54 4.87 9.66 -3.48
N LEU A 55 4.21 9.25 -2.38
CA LEU A 55 3.19 10.07 -1.72
C LEU A 55 3.78 11.31 -1.03
N LEU A 56 4.97 11.21 -0.44
CA LEU A 56 5.64 12.36 0.17
C LEU A 56 5.92 13.44 -0.88
N GLN A 57 6.40 13.06 -2.05
CA GLN A 57 6.66 14.01 -3.12
C GLN A 57 5.36 14.67 -3.61
N LEU A 58 4.31 13.88 -3.85
CA LEU A 58 3.01 14.44 -4.24
C LEU A 58 2.48 15.41 -3.17
N SER A 59 2.58 15.04 -1.89
CA SER A 59 2.10 15.86 -0.77
C SER A 59 2.79 17.21 -0.69
N LYS A 60 4.09 17.26 -1.01
CA LYS A 60 4.86 18.53 -1.08
C LYS A 60 4.43 19.41 -2.25
N ILE A 61 4.13 18.81 -3.41
CA ILE A 61 3.69 19.53 -4.61
C ILE A 61 2.28 20.11 -4.40
N GLU A 62 1.39 19.31 -3.81
CA GLU A 62 -0.02 19.65 -3.63
C GLU A 62 -0.30 20.42 -2.34
N GLY A 63 0.69 20.49 -1.42
CA GLY A 63 0.55 21.18 -0.14
C GLY A 63 -0.31 20.46 0.89
N PHE A 64 -0.37 19.12 0.84
CA PHE A 64 -1.10 18.34 1.84
C PHE A 64 -0.40 18.39 3.20
N ASN A 65 -1.18 18.64 4.25
CA ASN A 65 -0.71 18.73 5.64
C ASN A 65 -1.26 17.62 6.54
N HIS A 66 -2.25 16.86 6.07
CA HIS A 66 -2.86 15.77 6.82
C HIS A 66 -3.29 14.66 5.87
N LEU A 67 -2.84 13.44 6.15
CA LEU A 67 -3.12 12.26 5.34
C LEU A 67 -3.70 11.15 6.21
N ILE A 68 -4.78 10.54 5.74
CA ILE A 68 -5.33 9.30 6.31
C ILE A 68 -4.93 8.16 5.38
N LEU A 69 -4.15 7.23 5.90
CA LEU A 69 -3.67 6.04 5.21
C LEU A 69 -4.59 4.87 5.53
N VAL A 70 -5.35 4.44 4.52
CA VAL A 70 -6.26 3.29 4.61
C VAL A 70 -5.58 2.07 4.01
N THR A 71 -5.45 0.99 4.78
CA THR A 71 -4.92 -0.30 4.32
C THR A 71 -5.55 -1.41 5.17
N ASP A 72 -5.37 -2.68 4.82
CA ASP A 72 -5.93 -3.77 5.62
C ASP A 72 -5.32 -3.82 7.04
N ALA A 73 -6.07 -4.39 7.97
CA ALA A 73 -5.69 -4.47 9.37
C ALA A 73 -4.32 -5.14 9.61
N PHE A 74 -3.96 -6.15 8.81
CA PHE A 74 -2.73 -6.90 8.99
C PHE A 74 -1.50 -6.14 8.47
N HIS A 75 -1.64 -5.36 7.40
CA HIS A 75 -0.55 -4.57 6.81
C HIS A 75 -0.39 -3.17 7.45
N THR A 76 -1.36 -2.72 8.24
CA THR A 76 -1.39 -1.38 8.85
C THR A 76 -0.11 -1.04 9.62
N ARG A 77 0.45 -1.96 10.42
CA ARG A 77 1.65 -1.67 11.23
C ARG A 77 2.91 -1.45 10.40
N ARG A 78 3.13 -2.27 9.36
CA ARG A 78 4.28 -2.12 8.46
C ARG A 78 4.14 -0.91 7.57
N ALA A 79 2.93 -0.63 7.09
CA ALA A 79 2.66 0.60 6.37
C ALA A 79 2.96 1.82 7.24
N TYR A 80 2.42 1.88 8.45
CA TYR A 80 2.68 2.98 9.38
C TYR A 80 4.17 3.19 9.61
N HIS A 81 4.95 2.13 9.84
CA HIS A 81 6.39 2.25 10.03
C HIS A 81 7.10 2.84 8.80
N ALA A 82 6.79 2.34 7.59
CA ALA A 82 7.39 2.84 6.36
C ALA A 82 7.06 4.33 6.14
N PHE A 83 5.79 4.71 6.29
CA PHE A 83 5.35 6.10 6.12
C PHE A 83 5.91 7.01 7.20
N GLN A 84 5.88 6.61 8.47
CA GLN A 84 6.46 7.39 9.57
C GLN A 84 7.95 7.64 9.34
N THR A 85 8.70 6.63 8.87
CA THR A 85 10.14 6.75 8.59
C THR A 85 10.40 7.73 7.44
N VAL A 86 9.62 7.66 6.35
CA VAL A 86 9.81 8.51 5.18
C VAL A 86 9.37 9.96 5.43
N PHE A 87 8.31 10.15 6.22
CA PHE A 87 7.75 11.46 6.56
C PHE A 87 8.42 12.09 7.79
N GLU A 88 9.42 11.45 8.38
CA GLU A 88 10.17 11.97 9.52
C GLU A 88 10.76 13.36 9.19
N GLY A 89 10.57 14.32 10.12
CA GLY A 89 11.02 15.70 9.96
C GLY A 89 10.11 16.58 9.07
N THR A 90 8.96 16.07 8.62
CA THR A 90 7.93 16.88 7.95
C THR A 90 6.84 17.32 8.91
N GLU A 91 6.11 18.40 8.58
CA GLU A 91 4.95 18.86 9.34
C GLU A 91 3.64 18.16 8.93
N ILE A 92 3.72 17.14 8.07
CA ILE A 92 2.56 16.42 7.55
C ILE A 92 2.09 15.42 8.60
N ARG A 93 0.86 15.58 9.08
CA ARG A 93 0.22 14.63 10.00
C ARG A 93 -0.17 13.35 9.26
N LEU A 94 0.14 12.20 9.83
CA LEU A 94 -0.26 10.89 9.34
C LEU A 94 -1.22 10.24 10.32
N GLU A 95 -2.35 9.74 9.81
CA GLU A 95 -3.29 8.90 10.53
C GLU A 95 -3.47 7.57 9.81
N MET A 96 -3.60 6.48 10.55
CA MET A 96 -3.83 5.14 9.99
C MET A 96 -5.27 4.73 10.22
N SER A 97 -5.90 4.16 9.20
CA SER A 97 -7.23 3.54 9.28
C SER A 97 -7.17 2.12 8.74
N ALA A 98 -7.30 1.14 9.63
CA ALA A 98 -7.33 -0.27 9.26
C ALA A 98 -8.70 -0.64 8.66
N ALA A 99 -8.71 -1.11 7.42
CA ALA A 99 -9.87 -1.72 6.79
C ALA A 99 -10.00 -3.18 7.24
N GLN A 100 -11.22 -3.58 7.62
CA GLN A 100 -11.51 -4.97 7.94
C GLN A 100 -11.44 -5.84 6.68
N ASN A 101 -11.06 -7.10 6.87
CA ASN A 101 -11.01 -8.08 5.78
C ASN A 101 -12.23 -9.01 5.90
N GLU A 102 -12.98 -9.17 4.81
CA GLU A 102 -14.18 -10.02 4.78
C GLU A 102 -13.88 -11.52 4.71
N ILE A 103 -12.64 -11.88 4.35
CA ILE A 103 -12.20 -13.26 4.14
C ILE A 103 -11.67 -13.88 5.44
N PHE A 104 -10.99 -13.08 6.26
CA PHE A 104 -10.41 -13.54 7.53
C PHE A 104 -10.21 -12.39 8.53
N THR A 105 -10.06 -12.75 9.80
CA THR A 105 -9.90 -11.87 10.97
C THR A 105 -8.76 -12.36 11.85
N GLU A 106 -8.42 -11.61 12.90
CA GLU A 106 -7.41 -12.00 13.90
C GLU A 106 -7.78 -13.31 14.62
N SER A 107 -9.08 -13.63 14.65
CA SER A 107 -9.62 -14.80 15.35
C SER A 107 -9.73 -16.07 14.48
N ASN A 108 -9.48 -15.98 13.17
CA ASN A 108 -9.65 -17.12 12.26
C ASN A 108 -8.70 -17.10 11.05
N TRP A 109 -7.64 -16.30 11.05
CA TRP A 109 -6.70 -16.20 9.91
C TRP A 109 -6.16 -17.56 9.44
N TRP A 110 -6.02 -18.54 10.34
CA TRP A 110 -5.51 -19.88 10.01
C TRP A 110 -6.51 -20.76 9.24
N THR A 111 -7.76 -20.33 9.05
CA THR A 111 -8.79 -21.13 8.37
C THR A 111 -8.87 -20.85 6.87
N SER A 112 -8.04 -19.94 6.34
CA SER A 112 -8.01 -19.61 4.91
C SER A 112 -6.58 -19.46 4.40
N ASP A 113 -6.33 -19.84 3.16
CA ASP A 113 -5.01 -19.68 2.54
C ASP A 113 -4.57 -18.22 2.50
N GLN A 114 -5.52 -17.30 2.30
CA GLN A 114 -5.25 -15.86 2.32
C GLN A 114 -4.86 -15.36 3.71
N GLY A 115 -5.57 -15.80 4.75
CA GLY A 115 -5.25 -15.44 6.13
C GLY A 115 -3.91 -16.01 6.58
N ILE A 116 -3.63 -17.28 6.24
CA ILE A 116 -2.31 -17.91 6.49
C ILE A 116 -1.21 -17.11 5.80
N SER A 117 -1.38 -16.79 4.52
CA SER A 117 -0.38 -16.05 3.75
C SER A 117 -0.14 -14.66 4.34
N ALA A 118 -1.21 -13.91 4.65
CA ALA A 118 -1.12 -12.59 5.23
C ALA A 118 -0.37 -12.62 6.58
N TYR A 119 -0.75 -13.52 7.48
CA TYR A 119 -0.17 -13.59 8.82
C TYR A 119 1.30 -14.03 8.79
N VAL A 120 1.64 -15.04 7.99
CA VAL A 120 3.00 -15.56 7.85
C VAL A 120 3.91 -14.52 7.18
N LEU A 121 3.48 -13.95 6.05
CA LEU A 121 4.28 -12.98 5.32
C LEU A 121 4.50 -11.71 6.14
N GLU A 122 3.50 -11.25 6.87
CA GLU A 122 3.63 -10.05 7.70
C GLU A 122 4.60 -10.27 8.87
N SER A 123 4.56 -11.45 9.48
CA SER A 123 5.50 -11.84 10.54
C SER A 123 6.96 -11.85 10.07
N ILE A 124 7.22 -12.03 8.77
CA ILE A 124 8.55 -11.98 8.17
C ILE A 124 8.90 -10.56 7.69
N LYS A 125 7.98 -9.91 6.96
CA LYS A 125 8.22 -8.60 6.34
C LYS A 125 8.33 -7.50 7.38
N TYR A 126 7.54 -7.54 8.45
CA TYR A 126 7.51 -6.47 9.43
C TYR A 126 8.84 -6.33 10.20
N PRO A 127 9.47 -7.40 10.72
CA PRO A 127 10.81 -7.31 11.32
C PRO A 127 11.87 -6.75 10.37
N VAL A 128 11.83 -7.09 9.08
CA VAL A 128 12.78 -6.54 8.10
C VAL A 128 12.62 -5.03 7.96
N TYR A 129 11.39 -4.53 7.97
CA TYR A 129 11.12 -3.10 7.94
C TYR A 129 11.58 -2.43 9.24
N LEU A 130 11.31 -3.03 10.41
CA LEU A 130 11.76 -2.53 11.71
C LEU A 130 13.28 -2.33 11.81
N LEU A 131 14.06 -3.20 11.18
CA LEU A 131 15.52 -3.17 11.19
C LEU A 131 16.11 -2.36 10.03
N SER A 132 15.28 -1.80 9.15
CA SER A 132 15.72 -1.11 7.95
C SER A 132 15.09 0.27 7.84
N SER A 133 15.91 1.32 7.78
CA SER A 133 15.45 2.69 7.56
C SER A 133 15.09 2.99 6.09
N ARG A 134 15.29 2.01 5.18
CA ARG A 134 15.07 2.14 3.73
C ARG A 134 14.59 0.82 3.13
N ASN A 135 14.15 0.83 1.87
CA ASN A 135 13.76 -0.40 1.17
C ASN A 135 14.90 -1.43 1.18
N ALA A 136 14.63 -2.65 1.65
CA ALA A 136 15.62 -3.72 1.75
C ALA A 136 16.02 -4.18 0.34
N THR A 137 17.27 -3.91 -0.05
CA THR A 137 17.77 -4.15 -1.42
C THR A 137 17.81 -5.62 -1.84
N PHE A 138 17.75 -6.55 -0.89
CA PHE A 138 17.72 -7.99 -1.13
C PHE A 138 16.30 -8.56 -1.30
N ILE A 139 15.26 -7.83 -0.94
CA ILE A 139 13.87 -8.22 -1.18
C ILE A 139 13.50 -7.77 -2.59
N ARG A 140 13.32 -8.74 -3.48
CA ARG A 140 12.80 -8.49 -4.82
C ARG A 140 11.30 -8.84 -4.83
N ASN A 141 10.49 -7.90 -5.29
CA ASN A 141 9.05 -8.08 -5.52
C ASN A 141 8.81 -8.15 -7.04
N ASP A 142 9.44 -9.13 -7.68
CA ASP A 142 9.26 -9.54 -9.07
C ASP A 142 8.10 -10.52 -9.26
#